data_AF-A0A318QQX7-F1
#
_entry.id   AF-A0A318QQX7-F1
#
_cell.length_a   1.000
_cell.length_b   1.000
_cell.length_c   1.000
_cell.angle_alpha   90.00
_cell.angle_beta   90.00
_cell.angle_gamma   90.00
#
_symmetry.space_group_name_H-M   'P 1'
#
loop_
_entity.id
_entity.type
_entity.pdbx_description
1 polymer ?
#
loop_
_entity_poly.entity_id
_entity_poly.type
_entity_poly.pdbx_seq_one_letter_code
_entity_poly.pdbx_strand_id
1 'polypeptide(L)'
;MSKGQRLGRSRLLKLLEKDDAPQPVDSRAETLTSQVVVQDDVVAVIRDVFEGTSLLSDQGKVSRILAVRTEINESWGQARDAFLSIGRALLDLENVLSKAEYLKLRSGSDRLFPFSDATATQFRQIARAVESGRIPMEKCPGSYGTAYQITLLNDQQLTLAYERGLIRPDVTRKEIASLRKEVMPPANDAARMDLAALREERRRLVRREQQLAQDLHAVRARIAELEELLGFRND
;
A
#
# COMPACT_ATOMS: atom_id res chain seq x y z
N MET A 1 52.79 -30.99 -15.12
CA MET A 1 53.91 -31.10 -14.15
C MET A 1 54.30 -29.71 -13.66
N SER A 2 54.79 -29.63 -12.41
CA SER A 2 55.48 -28.49 -11.74
C SER A 2 54.61 -27.30 -11.30
N LYS A 3 54.23 -27.17 -10.01
CA LYS A 3 54.98 -26.73 -8.79
C LYS A 3 55.17 -25.20 -8.67
N GLY A 4 54.32 -24.58 -7.85
CA GLY A 4 54.67 -23.83 -6.63
C GLY A 4 55.37 -22.47 -6.75
N GLN A 5 54.72 -21.43 -6.21
CA GLN A 5 55.45 -20.38 -5.50
C GLN A 5 54.61 -19.79 -4.36
N ARG A 6 55.01 -20.11 -3.13
CA ARG A 6 54.48 -19.52 -1.89
C ARG A 6 54.97 -18.07 -1.81
N LEU A 7 54.06 -17.10 -1.81
CA LEU A 7 54.38 -15.70 -1.56
C LEU A 7 54.81 -15.53 -0.09
N GLY A 8 56.06 -15.10 0.09
CA GLY A 8 56.71 -15.01 1.39
C GLY A 8 56.27 -13.81 2.23
N ARG A 9 56.32 -14.03 3.55
CA ARG A 9 56.07 -13.11 4.68
C ARG A 9 56.74 -11.72 4.58
N SER A 10 57.68 -11.53 3.66
CA SER A 10 58.47 -10.30 3.50
C SER A 10 57.74 -9.16 2.76
N ARG A 11 56.62 -9.43 2.07
CA ARG A 11 55.73 -8.36 1.54
C ARG A 11 54.78 -7.79 2.59
N LEU A 12 54.46 -8.55 3.64
CA LEU A 12 53.58 -8.10 4.73
C LEU A 12 54.23 -7.06 5.65
N LEU A 13 55.56 -7.08 5.79
CA LEU A 13 56.28 -6.09 6.61
C LEU A 13 56.56 -4.76 5.89
N LYS A 14 56.39 -4.68 4.57
CA LYS A 14 56.51 -3.41 3.82
C LYS A 14 55.21 -2.61 3.75
N LEU A 15 54.11 -3.14 4.29
CA LEU A 15 52.81 -2.45 4.36
C LEU A 15 52.57 -1.72 5.68
N LEU A 16 53.51 -1.81 6.64
CA LEU A 16 53.38 -1.26 7.99
C LEU A 16 54.26 -0.01 8.23
N GLU A 17 54.96 0.50 7.22
CA GLU A 17 55.77 1.71 7.33
C GLU A 17 55.56 2.61 6.11
N LYS A 18 54.55 3.49 6.18
CA LYS A 18 54.62 4.93 5.83
C LYS A 18 53.23 5.56 5.83
N ASP A 19 53.17 6.69 6.53
CA ASP A 19 52.03 7.59 6.73
C ASP A 19 51.49 8.26 5.47
N ASP A 20 50.23 8.67 5.61
CA ASP A 20 49.44 9.67 4.90
C ASP A 20 49.06 9.45 3.42
N ALA A 21 47.88 8.85 3.24
CA ALA A 21 46.96 9.12 2.14
C ALA A 21 45.50 8.95 2.61
N PRO A 22 44.52 9.68 2.05
CA PRO A 22 43.14 9.68 2.55
C PRO A 22 42.54 8.28 2.39
N GLN A 23 42.11 7.68 3.50
CA GLN A 23 41.44 6.38 3.47
C GLN A 23 40.13 6.49 2.68
N PRO A 24 39.84 5.57 1.75
CA PRO A 24 38.47 5.39 1.29
C PRO A 24 37.65 4.95 2.50
N VAL A 25 36.57 5.70 2.78
CA VAL A 25 35.60 5.42 3.84
C VAL A 25 35.31 3.92 3.88
N ASP A 26 35.62 3.28 5.01
CA ASP A 26 35.54 1.84 5.24
C ASP A 26 34.07 1.38 5.33
N SER A 27 33.42 1.43 4.17
CA SER A 27 32.05 0.96 3.95
C SER A 27 31.87 -0.52 4.28
N ARG A 28 32.95 -1.32 4.28
CA ARG A 28 32.93 -2.75 4.66
C ARG A 28 32.88 -2.95 6.16
N ALA A 29 33.62 -2.16 6.94
CA ALA A 29 33.52 -2.18 8.39
C ALA A 29 32.10 -1.78 8.85
N GLU A 30 31.50 -0.77 8.24
CA GLU A 30 30.11 -0.37 8.54
C GLU A 30 29.07 -1.43 8.15
N THR A 31 29.24 -2.12 7.01
CA THR A 31 28.35 -3.23 6.63
C THR A 31 28.50 -4.44 7.55
N LEU A 32 29.72 -4.78 7.98
CA LEU A 32 29.97 -5.87 8.93
C LEU A 32 29.40 -5.55 10.31
N THR A 33 29.61 -4.33 10.79
CA THR A 33 29.11 -3.90 12.10
C THR A 33 27.58 -3.86 12.12
N SER A 34 26.94 -3.36 11.05
CA SER A 34 25.47 -3.38 10.93
C SER A 34 24.91 -4.81 10.82
N GLN A 35 25.56 -5.72 10.08
CA GLN A 35 25.13 -7.12 10.01
C GLN A 35 25.27 -7.87 11.34
N VAL A 36 26.36 -7.64 12.09
CA VAL A 36 26.58 -8.27 13.40
C VAL A 36 25.58 -7.77 14.44
N VAL A 37 25.31 -6.46 14.48
CA VAL A 37 24.33 -5.87 15.40
C VAL A 37 22.90 -6.35 15.12
N VAL A 38 22.52 -6.49 13.85
CA VAL A 38 21.21 -7.05 13.46
C VAL A 38 21.08 -8.53 13.85
N GLN A 39 22.19 -9.30 13.86
CA GLN A 39 22.16 -10.69 14.31
C GLN A 39 22.01 -10.82 15.83
N ASP A 40 22.66 -9.95 16.61
CA ASP A 40 22.60 -9.99 18.07
C ASP A 40 21.18 -9.72 18.61
N ASP A 41 20.45 -8.77 18.02
CA ASP A 41 19.05 -8.49 18.36
C ASP A 41 18.13 -9.69 18.04
N VAL A 42 18.35 -10.32 16.87
CA VAL A 42 17.57 -11.50 16.46
C VAL A 42 17.81 -12.70 17.39
N VAL A 43 19.04 -12.90 17.87
CA VAL A 43 19.34 -13.95 18.84
C VAL A 43 18.68 -13.70 20.19
N ALA A 44 18.58 -12.44 20.62
CA ALA A 44 17.83 -12.08 21.83
C ALA A 44 16.34 -12.42 21.70
N VAL A 45 15.73 -12.12 20.54
CA VAL A 45 14.33 -12.49 20.26
C VAL A 45 14.14 -14.01 20.22
N ILE A 46 15.07 -14.76 19.61
CA ILE A 46 15.00 -16.24 19.61
C ILE A 46 15.07 -16.76 21.05
N ARG A 47 15.91 -16.19 21.90
CA ARG A 47 16.00 -16.59 23.31
C ARG A 47 14.70 -16.38 24.07
N ASP A 48 14.06 -15.23 23.86
CA ASP A 48 12.77 -14.88 24.47
C ASP A 48 11.65 -15.82 24.00
N VAL A 49 11.51 -16.01 22.68
CA VAL A 49 10.46 -16.87 22.10
C VAL A 49 10.58 -18.33 22.51
N PHE A 50 11.82 -18.84 22.67
CA PHE A 50 12.10 -20.23 23.00
C PHE A 50 12.55 -20.41 24.45
N GLU A 51 12.21 -19.47 25.34
CA GLU A 51 12.50 -19.57 26.77
C GLU A 51 11.96 -20.90 27.35
N GLY A 52 12.74 -21.52 28.24
CA GLY A 52 12.39 -22.80 28.85
C GLY A 52 12.57 -24.03 27.94
N THR A 53 13.05 -23.86 26.71
CA THR A 53 13.36 -24.98 25.80
C THR A 53 14.87 -25.24 25.69
N SER A 54 15.25 -26.41 25.18
CA SER A 54 16.64 -26.77 24.90
C SER A 54 17.17 -26.22 23.56
N LEU A 55 16.41 -25.37 22.87
CA LEU A 55 16.72 -24.92 21.51
C LEU A 55 18.06 -24.16 21.44
N LEU A 56 18.33 -23.29 22.40
CA LEU A 56 19.56 -22.48 22.41
C LEU A 56 20.84 -23.31 22.60
N SER A 57 20.72 -24.51 23.16
CA SER A 57 21.82 -25.45 23.32
C SER A 57 22.14 -26.23 22.03
N ASP A 58 21.26 -26.17 21.04
CA ASP A 58 21.38 -26.87 19.77
C ASP A 58 21.74 -25.87 18.66
N GLN A 59 23.04 -25.73 18.39
CA GLN A 59 23.57 -24.81 17.37
C GLN A 59 23.00 -25.10 15.97
N GLY A 60 22.64 -26.36 15.67
CA GLY A 60 22.03 -26.75 14.41
C GLY A 60 20.62 -26.16 14.25
N LYS A 61 19.81 -26.23 15.30
CA LYS A 61 18.46 -25.64 15.30
C LYS A 61 18.48 -24.12 15.21
N VAL A 62 19.34 -23.46 15.98
CA VAL A 62 19.48 -21.99 15.95
C VAL A 62 19.90 -21.51 14.55
N SER A 63 20.93 -22.13 13.97
CA SER A 63 21.39 -21.80 12.62
C SER A 63 20.29 -22.00 11.57
N ARG A 64 19.49 -23.07 11.70
CA ARG A 64 18.37 -23.33 10.79
C ARG A 64 17.27 -22.27 10.89
N ILE A 65 16.92 -21.84 12.10
CA ILE A 65 15.92 -20.77 12.31
C ILE A 65 16.40 -19.46 11.69
N LEU A 66 17.67 -19.09 11.91
CA LEU A 66 18.23 -17.88 11.33
C LEU A 66 18.22 -17.93 9.80
N ALA A 67 18.62 -19.06 9.21
CA ALA A 67 18.58 -19.25 7.76
C ALA A 67 17.14 -19.12 7.19
N VAL A 68 16.17 -19.80 7.81
CA VAL A 68 14.76 -19.73 7.39
C VAL A 68 14.18 -18.33 7.56
N ARG A 69 14.55 -17.61 8.63
CA ARG A 69 14.12 -16.22 8.83
C ARG A 69 14.60 -15.31 7.70
N THR A 70 15.84 -15.44 7.27
CA THR A 70 16.39 -14.68 6.13
C THR A 70 15.62 -15.00 4.85
N GLU A 71 15.41 -16.28 4.55
CA GLU A 71 14.65 -16.72 3.38
C GLU A 71 13.21 -16.19 3.36
N ILE A 72 12.54 -16.19 4.52
CA ILE A 72 11.19 -15.63 4.67
C ILE A 72 11.18 -14.12 4.42
N ASN A 73 12.15 -13.38 4.96
CA ASN A 73 12.23 -11.93 4.77
C ASN A 73 12.49 -11.55 3.31
N GLU A 74 13.36 -12.28 2.61
CA GLU A 74 13.60 -12.11 1.18
C GLU A 74 12.34 -12.39 0.36
N SER A 75 11.67 -13.51 0.65
CA SER A 75 10.41 -13.88 -0.01
C SER A 75 9.31 -12.84 0.22
N TRP A 76 9.27 -12.23 1.40
CA TRP A 76 8.33 -11.14 1.69
C TRP A 76 8.64 -9.88 0.87
N GLY A 77 9.92 -9.53 0.72
CA GLY A 77 10.33 -8.44 -0.16
C GLY A 77 9.95 -8.69 -1.62
N GLN A 78 10.14 -9.92 -2.11
CA GLN A 78 9.74 -10.30 -3.47
C GLN A 78 8.23 -10.22 -3.67
N ALA A 79 7.43 -10.66 -2.69
CA ALA A 79 5.97 -10.55 -2.76
C ALA A 79 5.53 -9.08 -2.82
N ARG A 80 6.16 -8.20 -2.02
CA ARG A 80 5.95 -6.74 -2.09
C ARG A 80 6.21 -6.20 -3.48
N ASP A 81 7.39 -6.49 -4.02
CA ASP A 81 7.82 -5.95 -5.30
C ASP A 81 6.93 -6.47 -6.44
N ALA A 82 6.49 -7.73 -6.35
CA ALA A 82 5.57 -8.34 -7.31
C ALA A 82 4.22 -7.61 -7.38
N PHE A 83 3.53 -7.41 -6.24
CA PHE A 83 2.22 -6.74 -6.29
C PHE A 83 2.34 -5.25 -6.62
N LEU A 84 3.46 -4.59 -6.28
CA LEU A 84 3.73 -3.22 -6.70
C LEU A 84 3.91 -3.14 -8.21
N SER A 85 4.66 -4.06 -8.80
CA SER A 85 4.83 -4.15 -10.25
C SER A 85 3.50 -4.38 -10.97
N ILE A 86 2.62 -5.24 -10.42
CA ILE A 86 1.27 -5.44 -10.95
C ILE A 86 0.47 -4.13 -10.88
N GLY A 87 0.51 -3.44 -9.74
CA GLY A 87 -0.17 -2.17 -9.56
C GLY A 87 0.27 -1.11 -10.57
N ARG A 88 1.58 -0.98 -10.82
CA ARG A 88 2.15 -0.06 -11.83
C ARG A 88 1.64 -0.39 -13.23
N ALA A 89 1.74 -1.65 -13.65
CA ALA A 89 1.24 -2.08 -14.96
C ALA A 89 -0.26 -1.81 -15.14
N LEU A 90 -1.05 -1.95 -14.07
CA LEU A 90 -2.48 -1.64 -14.08
C LEU A 90 -2.78 -0.13 -14.14
N LEU A 91 -1.88 0.73 -13.65
CA LEU A 91 -1.96 2.18 -13.78
C LEU A 91 -1.57 2.63 -15.19
N ASP A 92 -0.49 2.06 -15.74
CA ASP A 92 -0.08 2.31 -17.13
C ASP A 92 -1.19 1.95 -18.10
N LEU A 93 -1.84 0.80 -17.89
CA LEU A 93 -2.99 0.38 -18.68
C LEU A 93 -4.19 1.32 -18.53
N GLU A 94 -4.46 1.84 -17.32
CA GLU A 94 -5.54 2.82 -17.10
C GLU A 94 -5.31 4.12 -17.86
N ASN A 95 -4.06 4.54 -18.06
CA ASN A 95 -3.70 5.77 -18.77
C ASN A 95 -3.87 5.67 -20.30
N VAL A 96 -3.84 4.46 -20.86
CA VAL A 96 -3.94 4.23 -22.32
C VAL A 96 -5.38 3.98 -22.76
N LEU A 97 -6.22 3.42 -21.90
CA LEU A 97 -7.59 3.06 -22.23
C LEU A 97 -8.55 4.25 -22.16
N SER A 98 -9.50 4.30 -23.09
CA SER A 98 -10.65 5.19 -22.95
C SER A 98 -11.50 4.80 -21.74
N LYS A 99 -12.34 5.72 -21.26
CA LYS A 99 -13.27 5.45 -20.15
C LYS A 99 -14.17 4.24 -20.42
N ALA A 100 -14.64 4.06 -21.65
CA ALA A 100 -15.51 2.95 -22.02
C ALA A 100 -14.76 1.61 -22.01
N GLU A 101 -13.51 1.58 -22.49
CA GLU A 101 -12.65 0.39 -22.47
C GLU A 101 -12.24 0.02 -21.06
N TYR A 102 -11.90 1.01 -20.23
CA TYR A 102 -11.58 0.78 -18.81
C TYR A 102 -12.77 0.15 -18.06
N LEU A 103 -14.00 0.60 -18.29
CA LEU A 103 -15.19 -0.02 -17.69
C LEU A 103 -15.37 -1.49 -18.13
N LYS A 104 -15.12 -1.79 -19.42
CA LYS A 104 -15.13 -3.17 -19.91
C LYS A 104 -14.04 -4.01 -19.27
N LEU A 105 -12.82 -3.49 -19.17
CA LEU A 105 -11.70 -4.13 -18.49
C LEU A 105 -12.08 -4.50 -17.05
N ARG A 106 -12.62 -3.54 -16.28
CA ARG A 106 -13.06 -3.78 -14.90
C ARG A 106 -14.08 -4.92 -14.82
N SER A 107 -15.12 -4.87 -15.65
CA SER A 107 -16.17 -5.91 -15.68
C SER A 107 -15.68 -7.30 -16.11
N GLY A 108 -14.56 -7.37 -16.83
CA GLY A 108 -13.97 -8.61 -17.34
C GLY A 108 -12.67 -9.02 -16.64
N SER A 109 -12.27 -8.35 -15.55
CA SER A 109 -10.94 -8.52 -14.92
C SER A 109 -10.63 -9.98 -14.60
N ASP A 110 -11.59 -10.67 -13.99
CA ASP A 110 -11.47 -12.05 -13.52
C ASP A 110 -11.29 -13.06 -14.68
N ARG A 111 -11.55 -12.64 -15.93
CA ARG A 111 -11.35 -13.45 -17.14
C ARG A 111 -10.00 -13.17 -17.82
N LEU A 112 -9.42 -12.00 -17.58
CA LEU A 112 -8.16 -11.55 -18.20
C LEU A 112 -6.96 -11.71 -17.27
N PHE A 113 -7.18 -11.64 -15.96
CA PHE A 113 -6.14 -11.65 -14.94
C PHE A 113 -6.42 -12.72 -13.89
N PRO A 114 -5.38 -13.21 -13.18
CA PRO A 114 -5.54 -14.20 -12.11
C PRO A 114 -6.05 -13.59 -10.79
N PHE A 115 -6.86 -12.54 -10.86
CA PHE A 115 -7.40 -11.83 -9.71
C PHE A 115 -8.66 -11.03 -10.05
N SER A 116 -9.41 -10.66 -9.02
CA SER A 116 -10.65 -9.89 -9.16
C SER A 116 -10.42 -8.40 -9.48
N ASP A 117 -11.44 -7.71 -10.00
CA ASP A 117 -11.42 -6.22 -10.11
C ASP A 117 -11.18 -5.54 -8.74
N ALA A 118 -11.68 -6.13 -7.66
CA ALA A 118 -11.45 -5.62 -6.31
C ALA A 118 -9.95 -5.68 -5.96
N THR A 119 -9.30 -6.81 -6.23
CA THR A 119 -7.85 -6.97 -6.04
C THR A 119 -7.06 -6.02 -6.94
N ALA A 120 -7.45 -5.88 -8.21
CA ALA A 120 -6.84 -4.94 -9.15
C ALA A 120 -6.91 -3.49 -8.64
N THR A 121 -8.04 -3.12 -8.04
CA THR A 121 -8.22 -1.80 -7.42
C THR A 121 -7.28 -1.61 -6.23
N GLN A 122 -7.10 -2.62 -5.38
CA GLN A 122 -6.16 -2.55 -4.27
C GLN A 122 -4.73 -2.34 -4.77
N PHE A 123 -4.29 -3.11 -5.77
CA PHE A 123 -2.94 -2.97 -6.34
C PHE A 123 -2.69 -1.58 -6.91
N ARG A 124 -3.63 -1.02 -7.69
CA ARG A 124 -3.53 0.36 -8.20
C ARG A 124 -3.41 1.38 -7.07
N GLN A 125 -4.22 1.25 -6.02
CA GLN A 125 -4.16 2.18 -4.88
C GLN A 125 -2.83 2.10 -4.14
N ILE A 126 -2.31 0.89 -3.91
CA ILE A 126 -1.02 0.71 -3.25
C ILE A 126 0.08 1.33 -4.12
N ALA A 127 0.11 1.05 -5.42
CA ALA A 127 1.08 1.64 -6.34
C ALA A 127 1.05 3.17 -6.31
N ARG A 128 -0.13 3.80 -6.41
CA ARG A 128 -0.28 5.27 -6.28
C ARG A 128 0.24 5.80 -4.94
N ALA A 129 -0.05 5.09 -3.85
CA ALA A 129 0.40 5.49 -2.52
C ALA A 129 1.93 5.42 -2.39
N VAL A 130 2.57 4.45 -3.04
CA VAL A 130 4.04 4.37 -3.07
C VAL A 130 4.64 5.44 -3.98
N GLU A 131 4.10 5.61 -5.19
CA GLU A 131 4.60 6.62 -6.15
C GLU A 131 4.46 8.05 -5.67
N SER A 132 3.39 8.35 -4.92
CA SER A 132 3.21 9.66 -4.29
C SER A 132 4.06 9.87 -3.04
N GLY A 133 4.79 8.85 -2.57
CA GLY A 133 5.55 8.90 -1.33
C GLY A 133 4.70 8.83 -0.05
N ARG A 134 3.37 8.64 -0.17
CA ARG A 134 2.47 8.44 0.98
C ARG A 134 2.89 7.22 1.80
N ILE A 135 3.39 6.17 1.13
CA ILE A 135 4.03 5.00 1.72
C ILE A 135 5.42 4.85 1.10
N PRO A 136 6.51 5.10 1.84
CA PRO A 136 7.86 4.85 1.34
C PRO A 136 8.03 3.38 0.92
N MET A 137 8.66 3.14 -0.23
CA MET A 137 8.76 1.80 -0.84
C MET A 137 9.39 0.79 0.13
N GLU A 138 10.45 1.20 0.82
CA GLU A 138 11.19 0.41 1.80
C GLU A 138 10.38 0.12 3.07
N LYS A 139 9.32 0.89 3.34
CA LYS A 139 8.41 0.70 4.48
C LYS A 139 7.09 0.02 4.11
N CYS A 140 6.86 -0.22 2.81
CA CYS A 140 5.64 -0.87 2.35
C CYS A 140 5.57 -2.34 2.82
N PRO A 141 4.45 -2.78 3.44
CA PRO A 141 4.34 -4.14 3.96
C PRO A 141 4.39 -5.23 2.87
N GLY A 142 4.91 -6.40 3.22
CA GLY A 142 4.96 -7.57 2.32
C GLY A 142 3.58 -8.13 1.93
N SER A 143 2.55 -7.85 2.73
CA SER A 143 1.17 -8.24 2.44
C SER A 143 0.40 -7.10 1.78
N TYR A 144 -0.09 -7.33 0.55
CA TYR A 144 -0.91 -6.35 -0.17
C TYR A 144 -2.15 -5.94 0.63
N GLY A 145 -2.74 -6.87 1.39
CA GLY A 145 -3.92 -6.60 2.20
C GLY A 145 -3.64 -5.62 3.34
N THR A 146 -2.45 -5.69 3.95
CA THR A 146 -2.00 -4.71 4.95
C THR A 146 -1.62 -3.39 4.29
N ALA A 147 -0.86 -3.42 3.20
CA ALA A 147 -0.48 -2.22 2.44
C ALA A 147 -1.73 -1.43 2.01
N TYR A 148 -2.76 -2.12 1.52
CA TYR A 148 -4.05 -1.52 1.19
C TYR A 148 -4.74 -0.88 2.40
N GLN A 149 -4.64 -1.45 3.61
CA GLN A 149 -5.23 -0.77 4.78
C GLN A 149 -4.56 0.57 5.07
N ILE A 150 -3.26 0.71 4.79
CA ILE A 150 -2.54 1.98 4.94
C ILE A 150 -3.04 3.01 3.92
N THR A 151 -3.37 2.61 2.69
CA THR A 151 -3.92 3.53 1.68
C THR A 151 -5.28 4.10 2.07
N LEU A 152 -6.00 3.45 2.98
CA LEU A 152 -7.31 3.88 3.47
C LEU A 152 -7.24 4.82 4.68
N LEU A 153 -6.05 5.08 5.23
CA LEU A 153 -5.88 6.05 6.31
C LEU A 153 -6.15 7.45 5.78
N ASN A 154 -6.91 8.27 6.51
CA ASN A 154 -6.95 9.71 6.26
C ASN A 154 -5.63 10.37 6.69
N ASP A 155 -5.46 11.66 6.41
CA ASP A 155 -4.17 12.32 6.69
C ASP A 155 -3.83 12.41 8.18
N GLN A 156 -4.83 12.62 9.05
CA GLN A 156 -4.64 12.61 10.51
C GLN A 156 -4.18 11.23 11.00
N GLN A 157 -4.86 10.18 10.53
CA GLN A 157 -4.52 8.79 10.83
C GLN A 157 -3.14 8.43 10.30
N LEU A 158 -2.78 8.91 9.12
CA LEU A 158 -1.48 8.65 8.52
C LEU A 158 -0.36 9.32 9.33
N THR A 159 -0.52 10.57 9.74
CA THR A 159 0.42 11.26 10.63
C THR A 159 0.60 10.48 11.93
N LEU A 160 -0.50 10.07 12.56
CA LEU A 160 -0.42 9.27 13.78
C LEU A 160 0.23 7.90 13.56
N ALA A 161 0.00 7.28 12.40
CA ALA A 161 0.68 6.04 12.02
C ALA A 161 2.19 6.23 11.95
N TYR A 162 2.67 7.35 11.39
CA TYR A 162 4.09 7.68 11.35
C TYR A 162 4.66 7.94 12.75
N GLU A 163 3.98 8.74 13.57
CA GLU A 163 4.39 9.05 14.94
C GLU A 163 4.51 7.79 15.80
N ARG A 164 3.62 6.81 15.60
CA ARG A 164 3.61 5.54 16.32
C ARG A 164 4.47 4.45 15.68
N GLY A 165 5.20 4.77 14.61
CA GLY A 165 6.04 3.79 13.90
C GLY A 165 5.26 2.65 13.24
N LEU A 166 3.98 2.85 12.89
CA LEU A 166 3.11 1.86 12.25
C LEU A 166 3.29 1.77 10.73
N ILE A 167 4.10 2.65 10.14
CA ILE A 167 4.48 2.54 8.72
C ILE A 167 5.83 1.83 8.64
N ARG A 168 5.79 0.49 8.55
CA ARG A 168 6.97 -0.39 8.51
C ARG A 168 6.66 -1.74 7.84
N PRO A 169 7.66 -2.48 7.33
CA PRO A 169 7.44 -3.70 6.54
C PRO A 169 6.73 -4.85 7.28
N ASP A 170 6.93 -4.95 8.59
CA ASP A 170 6.43 -5.99 9.48
C ASP A 170 5.11 -5.62 10.17
N VAL A 171 4.53 -4.45 9.87
CA VAL A 171 3.26 -4.04 10.49
C VAL A 171 2.15 -5.03 10.15
N THR A 172 1.33 -5.34 11.13
CA THR A 172 0.20 -6.25 10.97
C THR A 172 -1.05 -5.50 10.54
N ARG A 173 -1.94 -6.22 9.83
CA ARG A 173 -3.28 -5.71 9.51
C ARG A 173 -4.07 -5.30 10.76
N LYS A 174 -3.84 -5.99 11.89
CA LYS A 174 -4.52 -5.73 13.17
C LYS A 174 -4.10 -4.38 13.74
N GLU A 175 -2.82 -4.04 13.73
CA GLU A 175 -2.31 -2.75 14.22
C GLU A 175 -2.91 -1.57 13.44
N ILE A 176 -2.91 -1.64 12.11
CA ILE A 176 -3.52 -0.60 11.27
C ILE A 176 -5.03 -0.52 11.50
N ALA A 177 -5.71 -1.66 11.66
CA ALA A 177 -7.15 -1.69 11.95
C ALA A 177 -7.48 -1.09 13.32
N SER A 178 -6.64 -1.29 14.34
CA SER A 178 -6.80 -0.65 15.66
C SER A 178 -6.66 0.87 15.57
N LEU A 179 -5.62 1.35 14.88
CA LEU A 179 -5.43 2.80 14.66
C LEU A 179 -6.65 3.46 14.02
N ARG A 180 -7.23 2.81 12.99
CA ARG A 180 -8.43 3.31 12.31
C ARG A 180 -9.66 3.42 13.22
N LYS A 181 -9.76 2.57 14.25
CA LYS A 181 -10.84 2.60 15.23
C LYS A 181 -10.62 3.67 16.31
N GLU A 182 -9.38 3.89 16.71
CA GLU A 182 -9.02 4.89 17.73
C GLU A 182 -9.21 6.31 17.24
N VAL A 183 -8.82 6.58 16.00
CA VAL A 183 -8.96 7.89 15.33
C VAL A 183 -10.17 7.90 14.41
N MET A 184 -11.17 7.07 14.69
CA MET A 184 -12.50 7.44 14.23
C MET A 184 -12.79 8.78 14.91
N PRO A 185 -13.20 9.83 14.17
CA PRO A 185 -13.91 10.92 14.82
C PRO A 185 -14.97 10.25 15.71
N PRO A 186 -15.22 10.73 16.95
CA PRO A 186 -16.32 10.19 17.74
C PRO A 186 -17.48 10.07 16.77
N ALA A 187 -17.94 8.83 16.58
CA ALA A 187 -18.97 8.59 15.59
C ALA A 187 -20.02 9.64 15.89
N ASN A 188 -20.27 10.51 14.91
CA ASN A 188 -21.45 11.34 14.94
C ASN A 188 -22.59 10.35 15.17
N ASP A 189 -23.04 10.20 16.42
CA ASP A 189 -24.33 9.58 16.70
C ASP A 189 -25.40 10.37 15.92
N ALA A 190 -25.12 11.65 15.61
CA ALA A 190 -25.79 12.47 14.60
C ALA A 190 -25.78 11.94 13.14
N ALA A 191 -24.73 11.27 12.65
CA ALA A 191 -24.61 10.82 11.26
C ALA A 191 -25.26 9.45 11.02
N ARG A 192 -25.37 8.61 12.07
CA ARG A 192 -26.30 7.47 12.05
C ARG A 192 -27.75 7.94 12.26
N MET A 193 -27.98 8.98 13.04
CA MET A 193 -29.32 9.59 13.23
C MET A 193 -29.89 10.24 11.96
N ASP A 194 -29.07 10.69 11.02
CA ASP A 194 -29.56 11.42 9.83
C ASP A 194 -29.64 10.57 8.54
N LEU A 195 -29.33 9.27 8.57
CA LEU A 195 -29.53 8.41 7.38
C LEU A 195 -31.01 8.25 7.00
N ALA A 196 -31.90 8.32 8.00
CA ALA A 196 -33.35 8.30 7.78
C ALA A 196 -33.84 9.65 7.25
N ALA A 197 -33.36 10.77 7.79
CA ALA A 197 -33.77 12.10 7.35
C ALA A 197 -33.15 12.47 5.98
N LEU A 198 -31.91 12.06 5.68
CA LEU A 198 -31.35 12.13 4.32
C LEU A 198 -32.13 11.30 3.30
N ARG A 199 -32.65 10.12 3.69
CA ARG A 199 -33.52 9.31 2.80
C ARG A 199 -34.87 9.98 2.58
N GLU A 200 -35.43 10.62 3.60
CA GLU A 200 -36.71 11.33 3.50
C GLU A 200 -36.57 12.62 2.68
N GLU A 201 -35.50 13.37 2.86
CA GLU A 201 -35.20 14.55 2.04
C GLU A 201 -34.97 14.15 0.57
N ARG A 202 -34.27 13.04 0.31
CA ARG A 202 -34.16 12.49 -1.05
C ARG A 202 -35.52 12.15 -1.65
N ARG A 203 -36.44 11.54 -0.89
CA ARG A 203 -37.80 11.24 -1.36
C ARG A 203 -38.60 12.51 -1.64
N ARG A 204 -38.47 13.53 -0.78
CA ARG A 204 -39.13 14.83 -0.95
C ARG A 204 -38.65 15.52 -2.22
N LEU A 205 -37.34 15.54 -2.47
CA LEU A 205 -36.75 16.15 -3.67
C LEU A 205 -37.19 15.42 -4.94
N VAL A 206 -37.24 14.08 -4.94
CA VAL A 206 -37.75 13.30 -6.08
C VAL A 206 -39.23 13.60 -6.38
N ARG A 207 -40.08 13.73 -5.35
CA ARG A 207 -41.49 14.14 -5.56
C ARG A 207 -41.60 15.54 -6.15
N ARG A 208 -40.75 16.47 -5.67
CA ARG A 208 -40.72 17.84 -6.18
C ARG A 208 -40.24 17.91 -7.63
N GLU A 209 -39.25 17.11 -7.98
CA GLU A 209 -38.78 16.94 -9.36
C GLU A 209 -39.90 16.46 -10.28
N GLN A 210 -40.68 15.45 -9.85
CA GLN A 210 -41.83 14.94 -10.61
C GLN A 210 -42.91 16.01 -10.79
N GLN A 211 -43.24 16.76 -9.74
CA GLN A 211 -44.23 17.85 -9.82
C GLN A 211 -43.77 18.94 -10.79
N LEU A 212 -42.52 19.38 -10.67
CA LEU A 212 -41.94 20.38 -11.58
C LEU A 212 -41.93 19.91 -13.03
N ALA A 213 -41.71 18.61 -13.27
CA ALA A 213 -41.79 18.04 -14.62
C ALA A 213 -43.22 18.08 -15.19
N GLN A 214 -44.24 17.82 -14.36
CA GLN A 214 -45.65 17.93 -14.76
C GLN A 214 -46.05 19.38 -15.04
N ASP A 215 -45.66 20.30 -14.17
CA ASP A 215 -45.93 21.73 -14.32
C ASP A 215 -45.29 22.25 -15.62
N LEU A 216 -44.04 21.84 -15.89
CA LEU A 216 -43.32 22.21 -17.11
C LEU A 216 -44.00 21.65 -18.36
N HIS A 217 -44.54 20.43 -18.31
CA HIS A 217 -45.34 19.87 -19.40
C HIS A 217 -46.62 20.67 -19.63
N ALA A 218 -47.35 21.04 -18.58
CA ALA A 218 -48.57 21.83 -18.68
C ALA A 218 -48.31 23.23 -19.28
N VAL A 219 -47.25 23.90 -18.83
CA VAL A 219 -46.83 25.19 -19.38
C VAL A 219 -46.50 25.07 -20.88
N ARG A 220 -45.76 24.04 -21.28
CA ARG A 220 -45.46 23.79 -22.69
C ARG A 220 -46.69 23.53 -23.54
N ALA A 221 -47.65 22.75 -23.03
CA ALA A 221 -48.92 22.51 -23.73
C ALA A 221 -49.70 23.82 -23.93
N ARG A 222 -49.74 24.69 -22.91
CA ARG A 222 -50.39 26.00 -23.02
C ARG A 222 -49.70 26.92 -24.02
N ILE A 223 -48.36 26.91 -24.07
CA ILE A 223 -47.60 27.66 -25.08
C ILE A 223 -47.98 27.17 -26.49
N ALA A 224 -48.00 25.86 -26.72
CA ALA A 224 -48.36 25.29 -28.02
C ALA A 224 -49.79 25.66 -28.46
N GLU A 225 -50.76 25.60 -27.53
CA GLU A 225 -52.15 26.03 -27.80
C GLU A 225 -52.22 27.53 -28.16
N LEU A 226 -51.47 28.38 -27.45
CA LEU A 226 -51.39 29.80 -27.76
C LEU A 226 -50.71 30.06 -29.11
N GLU A 227 -49.66 29.31 -29.44
CA GLU A 227 -48.99 29.38 -30.74
C GLU A 227 -49.92 28.95 -31.88
N GLU A 228 -50.74 27.91 -31.69
CA GLU A 228 -51.79 27.54 -32.65
C GLU A 228 -52.81 28.66 -32.81
N LEU A 229 -53.35 29.21 -31.70
CA LEU A 229 -54.32 30.31 -31.75
C LEU A 229 -53.77 31.59 -32.38
N LEU A 230 -52.47 31.86 -32.21
CA LEU A 230 -51.79 33.00 -32.84
C LEU A 230 -51.46 32.70 -34.32
N GLY A 231 -51.16 31.45 -34.66
CA GLY A 231 -50.93 30.99 -36.03
C GLY A 231 -52.20 30.94 -36.89
N PHE A 232 -53.36 30.66 -36.28
CA PHE A 232 -54.69 30.75 -36.91
C PHE A 232 -55.20 32.18 -37.10
N ARG A 233 -54.47 33.21 -36.62
CA ARG A 233 -54.88 34.62 -36.65
C ARG A 233 -54.17 35.46 -37.71
N ASN A 234 -53.45 34.82 -38.63
CA ASN A 234 -52.68 35.45 -39.72
C ASN A 234 -53.29 35.17 -41.11
N ASP A 235 -54.61 35.27 -41.25
CA ASP A 235 -55.31 35.46 -42.54
C ASP A 235 -56.16 36.74 -42.48
#